data_AF-A0A2G9UTK6-F1
#
_entry.id   AF-A0A2G9UTK6-F1
#
_cell.length_a   1.000
_cell.length_b   1.000
_cell.length_c   1.000
_cell.angle_alpha   90.00
_cell.angle_beta   90.00
_cell.angle_gamma   90.00
#
_symmetry.space_group_name_H-M   'P 1'
#
loop_
_entity.id
_entity.type
_entity.pdbx_description
1 polymer ?
#
loop_
_entity_poly.entity_id
_entity_poly.type
_entity_poly.pdbx_seq_one_letter_code
_entity_poly.pdbx_strand_id
1 'polypeptide(L)'
;MLGHPISILDIGGGFMNSTPQKFLKVGNFIENTLSSCFEGVSLTVIAEPGRFLVTDAQYVVACVSQVVLKSVNEDLPTSYSIFINDGVYGTFNFVLTEQRKVQGKPLLKREGSMRADIWGPTCCSFDIIESDRRISTVHEGDWILYPQCGAYSTCLSTHFNGFYPPNMLYTISASNWTTVANALRGNLKEVISDRISSKM
;
A
#
# COMPACT_ATOMS: atom_id res chain seq x y z
N MET A 1 -4.32 -16.31 -42.59
CA MET A 1 -4.34 -15.52 -41.34
C MET A 1 -5.39 -14.43 -41.50
N LEU A 2 -6.36 -14.33 -40.58
CA LEU A 2 -7.35 -13.25 -40.58
C LEU A 2 -6.64 -11.92 -40.28
N GLY A 3 -6.63 -11.03 -41.28
CA GLY A 3 -5.79 -9.82 -41.34
C GLY A 3 -6.30 -8.64 -40.52
N HIS A 4 -6.17 -8.71 -39.21
CA HIS A 4 -6.38 -7.54 -38.36
C HIS A 4 -5.04 -6.79 -38.15
N PRO A 5 -4.96 -5.50 -38.52
CA PRO A 5 -3.78 -4.69 -38.21
C PRO A 5 -3.72 -4.44 -36.70
N ILE A 6 -2.76 -5.10 -36.03
CA ILE A 6 -2.48 -4.87 -34.60
C ILE A 6 -1.60 -3.64 -34.48
N SER A 7 -2.07 -2.64 -33.75
CA SER A 7 -1.36 -1.36 -33.54
C SER A 7 -1.23 -0.97 -32.06
N ILE A 8 -1.87 -1.71 -31.16
CA ILE A 8 -1.83 -1.46 -29.71
C ILE A 8 -1.42 -2.75 -29.00
N LEU A 9 -0.46 -2.63 -28.08
CA LEU A 9 -0.05 -3.69 -27.17
C LEU A 9 -0.24 -3.21 -25.73
N ASP A 10 -1.05 -3.95 -24.98
CA ASP A 10 -1.21 -3.74 -23.55
C ASP A 10 -0.33 -4.73 -22.78
N ILE A 11 0.60 -4.22 -21.96
CA ILE A 11 1.49 -5.04 -21.13
C ILE A 11 0.91 -5.29 -19.73
N GLY A 12 -0.30 -4.79 -19.45
CA GLY A 12 -1.02 -4.96 -18.20
C GLY A 12 -0.38 -4.22 -17.03
N GLY A 13 -0.71 -4.68 -15.82
CA GLY A 13 -0.23 -4.13 -14.56
C GLY A 13 0.83 -4.99 -13.87
N GLY A 14 0.71 -5.14 -12.55
CA GLY A 14 1.61 -5.99 -11.75
C GLY A 14 2.94 -5.33 -11.35
N PHE A 15 3.20 -4.10 -11.83
CA PHE A 15 4.32 -3.29 -11.37
C PHE A 15 4.26 -3.14 -9.83
N MET A 16 5.38 -3.45 -9.18
CA MET A 16 5.52 -3.28 -7.74
C MET A 16 6.26 -1.99 -7.45
N ASN A 17 5.86 -1.32 -6.38
CA ASN A 17 6.72 -0.30 -5.80
C ASN A 17 8.07 -0.93 -5.45
N SER A 18 9.14 -0.35 -5.96
CA SER A 18 10.49 -0.85 -5.82
C SER A 18 11.47 0.31 -5.89
N THR A 19 12.74 0.06 -5.57
CA THR A 19 13.76 1.09 -5.72
C THR A 19 13.85 1.54 -7.18
N PRO A 20 14.20 2.80 -7.46
CA PRO A 20 14.33 3.29 -8.83
C PRO A 20 15.18 2.37 -9.73
N GLN A 21 16.27 1.80 -9.19
CA GLN A 21 17.13 0.87 -9.93
C GLN A 21 16.42 -0.44 -10.31
N LYS A 22 15.59 -0.99 -9.43
CA LYS A 22 14.82 -2.21 -9.73
C LYS A 22 13.75 -1.93 -10.78
N PHE A 23 13.06 -0.79 -10.65
CA PHE A 23 12.07 -0.35 -11.64
C PHE A 23 12.70 -0.16 -13.03
N LEU A 24 13.85 0.51 -13.11
CA LEU A 24 14.58 0.69 -14.37
C LEU A 24 15.02 -0.64 -15.00
N LYS A 25 15.43 -1.63 -14.19
CA LYS A 25 15.74 -2.98 -14.73
C LYS A 25 14.53 -3.64 -15.39
N VAL A 26 13.34 -3.51 -14.79
CA VAL A 26 12.09 -4.01 -15.39
C VAL A 26 11.77 -3.24 -16.67
N GLY A 27 11.90 -1.90 -16.65
CA GLY A 27 11.73 -1.07 -17.84
C GLY A 27 12.65 -1.49 -18.99
N ASN A 28 13.94 -1.60 -18.75
CA ASN A 28 14.92 -2.03 -19.76
C ASN A 28 14.63 -3.45 -20.29
N PHE A 29 14.19 -4.36 -19.42
CA PHE A 29 13.80 -5.71 -19.86
C PHE A 29 12.59 -5.65 -20.81
N ILE A 30 11.58 -4.84 -20.47
CA ILE A 30 10.39 -4.64 -21.33
C ILE A 30 10.81 -4.01 -22.66
N GLU A 31 11.59 -2.93 -22.64
CA GLU A 31 12.06 -2.23 -23.84
C GLU A 31 12.87 -3.15 -24.78
N ASN A 32 13.81 -3.93 -24.24
CA ASN A 32 14.59 -4.90 -25.02
C ASN A 32 13.70 -5.99 -25.61
N THR A 33 12.74 -6.51 -24.82
CA THR A 33 11.80 -7.53 -25.29
C THR A 33 10.95 -6.99 -26.43
N LEU A 34 10.37 -5.79 -26.26
CA LEU A 34 9.54 -5.14 -27.28
C LEU A 34 10.34 -4.91 -28.58
N SER A 35 11.57 -4.41 -28.45
CA SER A 35 12.46 -4.16 -29.59
C SER A 35 12.78 -5.44 -30.35
N SER A 36 12.98 -6.56 -29.66
CA SER A 36 13.30 -7.85 -30.27
C SER A 36 12.09 -8.58 -30.87
N CYS A 37 10.93 -8.54 -30.21
CA CYS A 37 9.75 -9.31 -30.62
C CYS A 37 8.89 -8.60 -31.65
N PHE A 38 8.95 -7.27 -31.72
CA PHE A 38 8.10 -6.44 -32.57
C PHE A 38 8.92 -5.50 -33.47
N GLU A 39 10.14 -5.91 -33.83
CA GLU A 39 10.97 -5.17 -34.77
C GLU A 39 10.22 -4.92 -36.09
N GLY A 40 10.21 -3.67 -36.56
CA GLY A 40 9.51 -3.27 -37.78
C GLY A 40 7.99 -3.14 -37.65
N VAL A 41 7.41 -3.36 -36.47
CA VAL A 41 5.98 -3.17 -36.20
C VAL A 41 5.75 -1.82 -35.51
N SER A 42 4.89 -0.98 -36.08
CA SER A 42 4.46 0.26 -35.43
C SER A 42 3.42 -0.06 -34.35
N LEU A 43 3.85 -0.10 -33.10
CA LEU A 43 2.99 -0.37 -31.94
C LEU A 43 2.91 0.84 -31.00
N THR A 44 1.69 1.13 -30.56
CA THR A 44 1.44 1.93 -29.36
C THR A 44 1.42 0.99 -28.17
N VAL A 45 2.37 1.14 -27.25
CA VAL A 45 2.43 0.32 -26.04
C VAL A 45 1.76 1.08 -24.90
N ILE A 46 0.81 0.41 -24.23
CA ILE A 46 0.15 0.91 -23.02
C ILE A 46 0.41 -0.05 -21.86
N ALA A 47 0.21 0.45 -20.64
CA ALA A 47 0.34 -0.32 -19.41
C ALA A 47 -0.76 0.08 -18.42
N GLU A 48 -1.08 -0.80 -17.48
CA GLU A 48 -2.15 -0.65 -16.49
C GLU A 48 -1.59 -0.62 -15.04
N PRO A 49 -0.71 0.33 -14.67
CA PRO A 49 -0.13 0.36 -13.34
C PRO A 49 -1.18 0.75 -12.28
N GLY A 50 -1.60 -0.21 -11.47
CA GLY A 50 -2.45 0.03 -10.30
C GLY A 50 -1.63 0.29 -9.03
N ARG A 51 -1.33 -0.78 -8.29
CA ARG A 51 -0.59 -0.77 -7.01
C ARG A 51 0.65 0.12 -7.02
N PHE A 52 1.43 0.06 -8.10
CA PHE A 52 2.64 0.83 -8.30
C PHE A 52 2.46 2.33 -8.02
N LEU A 53 1.33 2.92 -8.42
CA LEU A 53 1.09 4.35 -8.29
C LEU A 53 0.72 4.76 -6.86
N VAL A 54 -0.02 3.91 -6.13
CA VAL A 54 -0.77 4.35 -4.95
C VAL A 54 -0.33 3.72 -3.65
N THR A 55 0.37 2.58 -3.64
CA THR A 55 0.70 1.86 -2.40
C THR A 55 1.34 2.75 -1.34
N ASP A 56 2.39 3.48 -1.69
CA ASP A 56 3.14 4.35 -0.76
C ASP A 56 2.50 5.72 -0.54
N ALA A 57 1.47 6.08 -1.32
CA ALA A 57 0.82 7.37 -1.24
C ALA A 57 -0.13 7.48 -0.04
N GLN A 58 -0.54 6.36 0.55
CA GLN A 58 -1.47 6.34 1.67
C GLN A 58 -0.87 5.69 2.92
N TYR A 59 -1.15 6.35 4.03
CA TYR A 59 -0.89 5.90 5.38
C TYR A 59 -2.21 5.81 6.11
N VAL A 60 -2.36 4.81 6.96
CA VAL A 60 -3.53 4.67 7.85
C VAL A 60 -3.08 4.87 9.28
N VAL A 61 -3.86 5.63 10.04
CA VAL A 61 -3.60 5.90 11.45
C VAL A 61 -4.81 5.38 12.21
N ALA A 62 -4.61 4.29 12.95
CA ALA A 62 -5.67 3.61 13.68
C ALA A 62 -5.50 3.81 15.19
N CYS A 63 -6.60 4.06 15.88
CA CYS A 63 -6.63 4.27 17.33
C CYS A 63 -6.78 2.92 18.03
N VAL A 64 -5.98 2.71 19.08
CA VAL A 64 -6.10 1.57 19.99
C VAL A 64 -7.35 1.75 20.84
N SER A 65 -8.34 0.90 20.64
CA SER A 65 -9.57 0.92 21.41
C SER A 65 -9.47 0.12 22.69
N GLN A 66 -8.67 -0.96 22.70
CA GLN A 66 -8.55 -1.84 23.85
C GLN A 66 -7.20 -2.58 23.86
N VAL A 67 -6.63 -2.81 25.05
CA VAL A 67 -5.48 -3.70 25.24
C VAL A 67 -5.82 -4.76 26.28
N VAL A 68 -5.81 -6.03 25.88
CA VAL A 68 -6.22 -7.16 26.72
C VAL A 68 -5.05 -8.10 26.95
N LEU A 69 -4.80 -8.49 28.20
CA LEU A 69 -3.87 -9.54 28.54
C LEU A 69 -4.47 -10.91 28.17
N LYS A 70 -3.82 -11.66 27.27
CA LYS A 70 -4.37 -12.92 26.73
C LYS A 70 -4.14 -14.11 27.67
N SER A 71 -2.97 -14.18 28.31
CA SER A 71 -2.64 -15.18 29.33
C SER A 71 -1.27 -14.90 29.94
N VAL A 72 -1.13 -15.22 31.23
CA VAL A 72 0.14 -15.49 31.92
C VAL A 72 0.11 -16.99 32.20
N ASN A 73 0.71 -17.80 31.34
CA ASN A 73 1.09 -19.15 31.75
C ASN A 73 2.47 -19.00 32.40
N GLU A 74 2.72 -19.56 33.58
CA GLU A 74 4.06 -19.45 34.20
C GLU A 74 5.19 -19.94 33.26
N ASP A 75 4.85 -20.83 32.33
CA ASP A 75 5.75 -21.39 31.31
C ASP A 75 5.73 -20.67 29.94
N LEU A 76 4.78 -19.76 29.68
CA LEU A 76 4.66 -19.07 28.39
C LEU A 76 4.87 -17.56 28.53
N PRO A 77 5.58 -16.92 27.57
CA PRO A 77 5.76 -15.48 27.60
C PRO A 77 4.41 -14.76 27.53
N THR A 78 4.23 -13.76 28.40
CA THR A 78 3.08 -12.88 28.44
C THR A 78 2.74 -12.36 27.04
N SER A 79 1.48 -12.53 26.62
CA SER A 79 0.99 -12.03 25.33
C SER A 79 -0.30 -11.24 25.48
N TYR A 80 -0.52 -10.33 24.55
CA TYR A 80 -1.63 -9.38 24.57
C TYR A 80 -2.46 -9.47 23.28
N SER A 81 -3.69 -8.99 23.36
CA SER A 81 -4.52 -8.66 22.20
C SER A 81 -4.75 -7.15 22.19
N ILE A 82 -4.36 -6.49 21.11
CA ILE A 82 -4.55 -5.07 20.90
C ILE A 82 -5.67 -4.92 19.87
N PHE A 83 -6.74 -4.22 20.22
CA PHE A 83 -7.84 -3.94 19.30
C PHE A 83 -7.69 -2.50 18.79
N ILE A 84 -7.85 -2.33 17.48
CA ILE A 84 -7.85 -1.02 16.84
C ILE A 84 -9.17 -0.77 16.10
N ASN A 85 -9.46 0.48 15.80
CA ASN A 85 -10.73 0.92 15.20
C ASN A 85 -10.84 0.75 13.67
N ASP A 86 -10.00 -0.08 13.05
CA ASP A 86 -10.05 -0.43 11.63
C ASP A 86 -9.54 -1.88 11.46
N GLY A 87 -9.97 -2.59 10.43
CA GLY A 87 -9.84 -4.06 10.35
C GLY A 87 -9.72 -4.59 8.93
N VAL A 88 -9.70 -5.91 8.79
CA VAL A 88 -9.63 -6.61 7.49
C VAL A 88 -10.93 -6.47 6.68
N TYR A 89 -12.03 -6.12 7.34
CA TYR A 89 -13.29 -5.75 6.68
C TYR A 89 -13.34 -4.26 6.29
N GLY A 90 -12.37 -3.47 6.75
CA GLY A 90 -12.14 -2.07 6.43
C GLY A 90 -10.92 -1.90 5.54
N THR A 91 -9.97 -1.06 5.96
CA THR A 91 -8.78 -0.72 5.16
C THR A 91 -7.86 -1.92 4.92
N PHE A 92 -7.77 -2.85 5.89
CA PHE A 92 -6.77 -3.92 5.87
C PHE A 92 -7.23 -5.15 5.08
N ASN A 93 -8.20 -5.02 4.17
CA ASN A 93 -8.73 -6.13 3.39
C ASN A 93 -7.66 -6.92 2.62
N PHE A 94 -6.62 -6.24 2.14
CA PHE A 94 -5.47 -6.85 1.48
C PHE A 94 -4.73 -7.89 2.35
N VAL A 95 -4.89 -7.89 3.67
CA VAL A 95 -4.33 -8.93 4.55
C VAL A 95 -5.00 -10.28 4.25
N LEU A 96 -6.30 -10.29 3.95
CA LEU A 96 -7.05 -11.49 3.58
C LEU A 96 -6.94 -11.79 2.08
N THR A 97 -7.17 -10.79 1.23
CA THR A 97 -7.30 -11.00 -0.21
C THR A 97 -5.97 -11.12 -0.93
N GLU A 98 -4.94 -10.45 -0.42
CA GLU A 98 -3.60 -10.45 -1.04
C GLU A 98 -2.54 -11.13 -0.17
N GLN A 99 -2.91 -11.58 1.05
CA GLN A 99 -1.99 -12.16 2.04
C GLN A 99 -0.79 -11.25 2.34
N ARG A 100 -0.97 -9.93 2.17
CA ARG A 100 0.11 -8.96 2.35
C ARG A 100 0.25 -8.62 3.83
N LYS A 101 1.43 -8.89 4.38
CA LYS A 101 1.77 -8.51 5.74
C LYS A 101 1.94 -7.00 5.83
N VAL A 102 1.40 -6.42 6.88
CA VAL A 102 1.61 -5.01 7.25
C VAL A 102 2.24 -4.96 8.64
N GLN A 103 2.94 -3.87 8.94
CA GLN A 103 3.50 -3.64 10.27
C GLN A 103 3.19 -2.23 10.74
N GLY A 104 2.38 -2.15 11.79
CA GLY A 104 2.06 -0.91 12.47
C GLY A 104 3.25 -0.36 13.25
N LYS A 105 3.35 0.96 13.30
CA LYS A 105 4.32 1.71 14.10
C LYS A 105 3.56 2.60 15.08
N PRO A 106 3.60 2.32 16.39
CA PRO A 106 3.04 3.23 17.39
C PRO A 106 3.64 4.63 17.23
N LEU A 107 2.79 5.65 17.23
CA LEU A 107 3.22 7.04 17.09
C LEU A 107 3.89 7.55 18.37
N LEU A 108 3.41 7.09 19.54
CA LEU A 108 4.03 7.38 20.82
C LEU A 108 5.12 6.35 21.11
N LYS A 109 6.35 6.84 21.26
CA LYS A 109 7.49 6.02 21.66
C LYS A 109 7.46 5.82 23.17
N ARG A 110 7.46 4.56 23.58
CA ARG A 110 7.61 4.15 24.98
C ARG A 110 8.73 3.13 25.09
N GLU A 111 9.38 3.12 26.24
CA GLU A 111 10.32 2.07 26.60
C GLU A 111 9.59 0.74 26.80
N GLY A 112 10.25 -0.35 26.45
CA GLY A 112 9.70 -1.70 26.52
C GLY A 112 8.89 -2.12 25.29
N SER A 113 8.66 -3.42 25.21
CA SER A 113 7.93 -4.05 24.11
C SER A 113 7.09 -5.20 24.62
N MET A 114 5.93 -5.41 24.00
CA MET A 114 5.01 -6.49 24.27
C MET A 114 4.87 -7.41 23.06
N ARG A 115 4.57 -8.68 23.30
CA ARG A 115 4.17 -9.64 22.26
C ARG A 115 2.66 -9.59 22.16
N ALA A 116 2.11 -9.30 20.98
CA ALA A 116 0.68 -9.09 20.81
C ALA A 116 0.16 -9.54 19.45
N ASP A 117 -1.11 -9.91 19.43
CA ASP A 117 -1.92 -9.96 18.21
C ASP A 117 -2.66 -8.61 18.08
N ILE A 118 -2.72 -8.04 16.87
CA ILE A 118 -3.44 -6.80 16.56
C ILE A 118 -4.70 -7.14 15.76
N TRP A 119 -5.84 -6.78 16.32
CA TRP A 119 -7.18 -7.12 15.86
C TRP A 119 -7.90 -5.87 15.36
N GLY A 120 -8.74 -6.05 14.35
CA GLY A 120 -9.73 -5.06 13.98
C GLY A 120 -10.93 -5.03 14.93
N PRO A 121 -11.91 -4.15 14.67
CA PRO A 121 -12.98 -3.85 15.62
C PRO A 121 -14.18 -4.81 15.52
N THR A 122 -14.20 -5.73 14.55
CA THR A 122 -15.38 -6.56 14.29
C THR A 122 -15.44 -7.74 15.26
N CYS A 123 -16.63 -8.35 15.39
CA CYS A 123 -16.80 -9.57 16.18
C CYS A 123 -16.34 -10.85 15.45
N CYS A 124 -15.67 -10.72 14.31
CA CYS A 124 -15.23 -11.85 13.50
C CYS A 124 -13.83 -12.32 13.93
N SER A 125 -13.66 -13.63 14.14
CA SER A 125 -12.36 -14.21 14.50
C SER A 125 -11.30 -14.13 13.40
N PHE A 126 -11.66 -13.77 12.17
CA PHE A 126 -10.72 -13.53 11.08
C PHE A 126 -10.23 -12.08 11.00
N ASP A 127 -10.74 -11.19 11.86
CA ASP A 127 -10.36 -9.77 11.89
C ASP A 127 -9.05 -9.52 12.63
N ILE A 128 -8.01 -10.20 12.16
CA ILE A 128 -6.64 -10.09 12.67
C ILE A 128 -5.75 -9.46 11.60
N ILE A 129 -5.08 -8.38 11.95
CA ILE A 129 -4.23 -7.60 11.04
C ILE A 129 -2.77 -8.03 11.17
N GLU A 130 -2.29 -8.20 12.40
CA GLU A 130 -0.94 -8.67 12.71
C GLU A 130 -1.02 -9.77 13.77
N SER A 131 -0.39 -10.91 13.53
CA SER A 131 -0.28 -12.00 14.51
C SER A 131 1.14 -12.09 15.03
N ASP A 132 1.28 -12.43 16.32
CA ASP A 132 2.57 -12.67 16.95
C ASP A 132 3.59 -11.53 16.77
N ARG A 133 3.13 -10.29 16.99
CA ARG A 133 3.93 -9.08 16.78
C ARG A 133 4.64 -8.68 18.06
N ARG A 134 5.96 -8.47 18.00
CA ARG A 134 6.68 -7.69 19.02
C ARG A 134 6.59 -6.21 18.69
N ILE A 135 5.87 -5.44 19.52
CA ILE A 135 5.58 -4.01 19.32
C ILE A 135 5.94 -3.23 20.59
N SER A 136 6.30 -1.96 20.47
CA SER A 136 6.47 -1.09 21.64
C SER A 136 5.18 -1.01 22.43
N THR A 137 5.27 -0.87 23.75
CA THR A 137 4.08 -0.82 24.62
C THR A 137 3.11 0.28 24.19
N VAL A 138 1.84 -0.10 24.01
CA VAL A 138 0.72 0.79 23.69
C VAL A 138 -0.38 0.68 24.75
N HIS A 139 -1.18 1.74 24.87
CA HIS A 139 -2.34 1.83 25.74
C HIS A 139 -3.56 2.26 24.92
N GLU A 140 -4.74 2.13 25.53
CA GLU A 140 -5.99 2.66 24.97
C GLU A 140 -5.87 4.16 24.67
N GLY A 141 -6.39 4.57 23.52
CA GLY A 141 -6.29 5.94 23.00
C GLY A 141 -4.98 6.26 22.27
N ASP A 142 -3.99 5.36 22.27
CA ASP A 142 -2.80 5.53 21.45
C ASP A 142 -3.10 5.30 19.96
N TRP A 143 -2.20 5.78 19.09
CA TRP A 143 -2.34 5.65 17.64
C TRP A 143 -1.21 4.83 17.04
N ILE A 144 -1.55 3.98 16.09
CA ILE A 144 -0.63 3.15 15.32
C ILE A 144 -0.69 3.57 13.85
N LEU A 145 0.47 3.93 13.30
CA LEU A 145 0.64 4.31 11.89
C LEU A 145 1.00 3.08 11.05
N TYR A 146 0.23 2.86 10.00
CA TYR A 146 0.42 1.83 9.00
C TYR A 146 0.82 2.47 7.66
N PRO A 147 2.08 2.33 7.23
CA PRO A 147 2.49 2.79 5.90
C PRO A 147 2.04 1.81 4.81
N GLN A 148 2.12 2.25 3.56
CA GLN A 148 1.91 1.39 2.39
C GLN A 148 0.47 0.83 2.28
N CYS A 149 -0.53 1.63 2.65
CA CYS A 149 -1.94 1.21 2.69
C CYS A 149 -2.75 1.75 1.52
N GLY A 150 -2.13 2.10 0.38
CA GLY A 150 -2.85 2.76 -0.72
C GLY A 150 -3.46 1.88 -1.81
N ALA A 151 -3.08 0.61 -1.89
CA ALA A 151 -3.59 -0.31 -2.92
C ALA A 151 -4.43 -1.41 -2.28
N TYR A 152 -5.57 -1.72 -2.90
CA TYR A 152 -6.50 -2.77 -2.46
C TYR A 152 -6.90 -2.65 -0.98
N SER A 153 -7.04 -1.41 -0.52
CA SER A 153 -7.35 -1.05 0.86
C SER A 153 -8.79 -0.53 0.95
N THR A 154 -8.96 0.77 1.06
CA THR A 154 -10.25 1.46 1.19
C THR A 154 -11.21 1.17 0.05
N CYS A 155 -10.72 0.86 -1.15
CA CYS A 155 -11.54 0.48 -2.30
C CYS A 155 -12.25 -0.88 -2.15
N LEU A 156 -11.81 -1.72 -1.20
CA LEU A 156 -12.42 -3.02 -0.89
C LEU A 156 -13.13 -3.03 0.47
N SER A 157 -13.19 -1.88 1.16
CA SER A 157 -13.79 -1.80 2.48
C SER A 157 -15.31 -1.98 2.43
N THR A 158 -15.83 -2.56 3.50
CA THR A 158 -17.25 -2.79 3.71
C THR A 158 -17.71 -2.08 4.97
N HIS A 159 -19.03 -2.06 5.22
CA HIS A 159 -19.59 -1.57 6.50
C HIS A 159 -19.97 -2.73 7.43
N PHE A 160 -19.23 -3.84 7.35
CA PHE A 160 -19.49 -5.01 8.19
C PHE A 160 -19.41 -4.64 9.68
N ASN A 161 -20.31 -5.20 10.50
CA ASN A 161 -20.52 -4.82 11.90
C ASN A 161 -20.82 -3.32 12.15
N GLY A 162 -21.15 -2.54 11.11
CA GLY A 162 -21.44 -1.11 11.24
C GLY A 162 -20.21 -0.20 11.37
N PHE A 163 -19.01 -0.74 11.17
CA PHE A 163 -17.78 0.06 11.14
C PHE A 163 -17.55 0.64 9.75
N TYR A 164 -17.39 1.96 9.68
CA TYR A 164 -17.18 2.68 8.42
C TYR A 164 -15.68 2.86 8.13
N PRO A 165 -15.28 2.90 6.85
CA PRO A 165 -13.91 3.23 6.47
C PRO A 165 -13.46 4.59 7.02
N PRO A 166 -12.16 4.79 7.26
CA PRO A 166 -11.65 6.05 7.78
C PRO A 166 -11.84 7.21 6.79
N ASN A 167 -11.93 8.43 7.33
CA ASN A 167 -11.92 9.64 6.51
C ASN A 167 -10.57 9.81 5.80
N MET A 168 -10.59 10.18 4.52
CA MET A 168 -9.38 10.40 3.73
C MET A 168 -8.99 11.88 3.71
N LEU A 169 -7.75 12.16 4.10
CA LEU A 169 -7.16 13.49 4.01
C LEU A 169 -6.11 13.51 2.89
N TYR A 170 -6.38 14.31 1.85
CA TYR A 170 -5.45 14.48 0.74
C TYR A 170 -4.50 15.64 1.01
N THR A 171 -3.22 15.43 0.79
CA THR A 171 -2.19 16.47 0.94
C THR A 171 -1.24 16.44 -0.25
N ILE A 172 -0.68 17.60 -0.60
CA ILE A 172 0.34 17.74 -1.64
C ILE A 172 1.30 18.86 -1.25
N SER A 173 2.60 18.67 -1.48
CA SER A 173 3.57 19.75 -1.30
C SER A 173 3.40 20.81 -2.40
N ALA A 174 3.78 22.06 -2.09
CA ALA A 174 3.75 23.13 -3.09
C ALA A 174 4.55 22.78 -4.36
N SER A 175 5.72 22.15 -4.20
CA SER A 175 6.57 21.71 -5.32
C SER A 175 5.92 20.64 -6.21
N ASN A 176 5.24 19.66 -5.60
CA ASN A 176 4.51 18.64 -6.33
C ASN A 176 3.28 19.23 -7.02
N TRP A 177 2.57 20.16 -6.36
CA TRP A 177 1.44 20.87 -6.98
C TRP A 177 1.86 21.63 -8.24
N THR A 178 2.96 22.39 -8.18
CA THR A 178 3.50 23.08 -9.36
C THR A 178 3.82 22.10 -10.50
N THR A 179 4.42 20.95 -10.17
CA THR A 179 4.72 19.91 -11.16
C THR A 179 3.45 19.42 -11.84
N VAL A 180 2.43 19.06 -11.06
CA VAL A 180 1.14 18.55 -11.56
C VAL A 180 0.41 19.63 -12.37
N ALA A 181 0.37 20.87 -11.89
CA ALA A 181 -0.28 21.98 -12.57
C ALA A 181 0.36 22.26 -13.94
N ASN A 182 1.69 22.20 -14.06
CA ASN A 182 2.38 22.37 -15.33
C ASN A 182 2.09 21.21 -16.30
N ALA A 183 2.10 19.97 -15.80
CA ALA A 183 1.76 18.80 -16.60
C ALA A 183 0.33 18.89 -17.18
N LEU A 184 -0.65 19.30 -16.36
CA LEU A 184 -2.04 19.47 -16.76
C LEU A 184 -2.26 20.61 -17.77
N ARG A 185 -1.36 21.59 -17.83
CA ARG A 185 -1.40 22.70 -18.81
C ARG A 185 -0.81 22.35 -20.17
N GLY A 186 -0.39 21.09 -20.38
CA GLY A 186 0.14 20.62 -21.66
C GLY A 186 1.66 20.46 -21.72
N ASN A 187 2.39 20.78 -20.65
CA ASN A 187 3.86 20.71 -20.63
C ASN A 187 4.37 19.34 -20.15
N LEU A 188 3.58 18.28 -20.31
CA LEU A 188 3.89 16.96 -19.75
C LEU A 188 5.23 16.39 -20.27
N LYS A 189 5.55 16.58 -21.56
CA LYS A 189 6.79 16.07 -22.15
C LYS A 189 8.04 16.73 -21.53
N GLU A 190 7.99 18.04 -21.32
CA GLU A 190 9.07 18.81 -20.67
C GLU A 190 9.24 18.40 -19.20
N VAL A 191 8.13 18.25 -18.48
CA VAL A 191 8.13 17.82 -17.07
C VAL A 191 8.74 16.41 -16.91
N ILE A 192 8.47 15.50 -17.85
CA ILE A 192 9.02 14.14 -17.83
C ILE A 192 10.52 14.15 -18.16
N SER A 193 10.95 14.88 -19.20
CA SER A 193 12.36 14.91 -19.61
C SER A 193 13.27 15.41 -18.49
N ASP A 194 12.90 16.51 -17.83
CA ASP A 194 13.71 17.10 -16.76
C ASP A 194 13.92 16.14 -15.59
N ARG A 195 12.91 15.32 -15.26
CA ARG A 195 12.97 14.38 -14.13
C ARG A 195 13.77 13.13 -14.42
N ILE A 196 13.73 12.61 -15.65
CA ILE A 196 14.53 11.44 -16.04
C ILE A 196 16.02 11.82 -16.05
N SER A 197 16.37 12.97 -16.63
CA SER A 197 17.76 13.45 -16.70
C SER A 197 18.38 13.72 -15.32
N SER A 198 17.58 14.14 -14.34
CA SER A 198 18.06 14.43 -12.98
C SER A 198 18.35 13.19 -12.12
N LYS A 199 17.99 11.99 -12.59
CA LYS A 199 18.06 10.72 -11.82
C LYS A 199 18.92 9.64 -12.48
N MET A 200 19.51 9.93 -13.64
CA MET A 200 20.61 9.16 -14.24
C MET A 200 21.94 9.79 -13.84
#